data_AF-A0A7R9YFR9-F1
#
_entry.id   AF-A0A7R9YFR9-F1
#
_cell.length_a   1.000
_cell.length_b   1.000
_cell.length_c   1.000
_cell.angle_alpha   90.00
_cell.angle_beta   90.00
_cell.angle_gamma   90.00
#
_symmetry.space_group_name_H-M   'P 1'
#
loop_
_entity.id
_entity.type
_entity.pdbx_description
1 polymer ?
#
loop_
_entity_poly.entity_id
_entity_poly.type
_entity_poly.pdbx_seq_one_letter_code
_entity_poly.pdbx_strand_id
1 'polypeptide(L)'
;MDVKPANLLLTSDGVLKLGDFGMTMREGSSGDGAEGDPLYLAPELLNCRTVHRSADVFSLGLSFLEVAYLYKLPSEGRKWHDIRGGHLPLVLTEQPDEQEGRSGRWQEFV
;
A
#
# COMPACT_ATOMS: atom_id res chain seq x y z
N MET A 1 7.22 0.93 11.83
CA MET A 1 7.59 0.78 10.41
C MET A 1 7.57 -0.70 10.03
N ASP A 2 6.39 -1.28 9.81
CA ASP A 2 6.25 -2.59 9.14
C ASP A 2 4.78 -2.81 8.72
N VAL A 3 4.15 -1.79 8.12
CA VAL A 3 2.76 -1.92 7.64
C VAL A 3 2.77 -2.68 6.31
N LYS A 4 2.31 -3.92 6.34
CA LYS A 4 2.19 -4.82 5.18
C LYS A 4 1.02 -5.78 5.36
N PRO A 5 0.49 -6.40 4.30
CA PRO A 5 -0.63 -7.34 4.40
C PRO A 5 -0.41 -8.46 5.42
N ALA A 6 0.82 -8.98 5.54
CA ALA A 6 1.15 -10.02 6.52
C ALA A 6 0.95 -9.59 7.99
N ASN A 7 0.97 -8.28 8.28
CA ASN A 7 0.78 -7.73 9.62
C ASN A 7 -0.64 -7.15 9.81
N LEU A 8 -1.54 -7.34 8.83
CA LEU A 8 -2.94 -6.95 8.92
C LEU A 8 -3.80 -8.18 9.27
N LEU A 9 -4.37 -8.19 10.45
CA LEU A 9 -5.20 -9.29 10.95
C LEU A 9 -6.68 -8.99 10.72
N LEU A 10 -7.40 -9.93 10.12
CA LEU A 10 -8.85 -9.83 9.94
C LEU A 10 -9.55 -10.70 10.99
N THR A 11 -10.40 -10.07 11.79
CA THR A 11 -11.24 -10.80 12.76
C THR A 11 -12.45 -11.44 12.06
N SER A 12 -13.09 -12.41 12.73
CA SER A 12 -14.28 -13.10 12.20
C SER A 12 -15.50 -12.19 12.00
N ASP A 13 -15.54 -11.05 12.70
CA ASP A 13 -16.54 -9.99 12.55
C ASP A 13 -16.16 -8.95 11.47
N GLY A 14 -15.09 -9.19 10.70
CA GLY A 14 -14.70 -8.35 9.58
C GLY A 14 -13.92 -7.09 9.96
N VAL A 15 -13.37 -7.03 11.18
CA VAL A 15 -12.56 -5.88 11.64
C VAL A 15 -11.09 -6.13 11.31
N LEU A 16 -10.48 -5.17 10.61
CA LEU A 16 -9.05 -5.17 10.35
C LEU A 16 -8.28 -4.59 11.54
N LYS A 17 -7.26 -5.29 12.00
CA LYS A 17 -6.40 -4.88 13.12
C LYS A 17 -4.93 -4.93 12.70
N LEU A 18 -4.18 -3.92 13.11
CA LEU A 18 -2.72 -3.93 12.99
C LEU A 18 -2.15 -4.91 14.01
N GLY A 19 -1.33 -5.83 13.53
CA GLY A 19 -0.47 -6.70 14.32
C GLY A 19 0.99 -6.29 14.20
N ASP A 20 1.85 -7.07 14.86
CA ASP A 20 3.31 -6.96 14.85
C ASP A 20 3.87 -5.54 15.10
N PHE A 21 4.08 -5.23 16.38
CA PHE A 21 4.65 -3.96 16.83
C PHE A 21 6.16 -4.07 17.12
N GLY A 22 6.82 -5.15 16.71
CA GLY A 22 8.26 -5.38 16.97
C GLY A 22 9.16 -4.28 16.39
N MET A 23 8.71 -3.63 15.32
CA MET A 23 9.41 -2.56 14.60
C MET A 23 8.81 -1.17 14.87
N THR A 24 8.13 -0.99 16.00
CA THR A 24 7.62 0.33 16.40
C THR A 24 8.75 1.23 16.85
N MET A 25 8.77 2.46 16.32
CA MET A 25 9.76 3.47 16.65
C MET A 25 9.05 4.78 16.99
N ARG A 26 9.67 5.60 17.84
CA ARG A 26 9.15 6.92 18.15
C ARG A 26 9.44 7.86 17.00
N GLU A 27 8.45 8.64 16.58
CA GLU A 27 8.66 9.65 15.54
C GLU A 27 9.86 10.56 15.84
N GLY A 28 10.65 10.86 14.81
CA GLY A 28 11.87 11.64 14.94
C GLY A 28 13.06 10.88 15.52
N SER A 29 12.92 9.57 15.84
CA SER A 29 14.09 8.74 16.12
C SER A 29 14.91 8.57 14.85
N SER A 30 16.22 8.77 14.97
CA SER A 30 17.20 8.29 13.99
C SER A 30 17.31 6.78 14.15
N GLY A 31 16.46 6.04 13.43
CA GLY A 31 16.58 4.60 13.34
C GLY A 31 17.76 4.23 12.43
N ASP A 32 18.22 2.98 12.49
CA ASP A 32 19.18 2.45 11.52
C ASP A 32 18.52 2.21 10.15
N GLY A 33 17.88 3.25 9.58
CA GLY A 33 17.63 3.53 8.15
C GLY A 33 17.01 2.51 7.20
N ALA A 34 16.88 1.25 7.59
CA ALA A 34 16.56 0.13 6.70
C ALA A 34 15.87 -1.00 7.47
N GLU A 35 15.26 -0.68 8.60
CA GLU A 35 14.50 -1.62 9.40
C GLU A 35 13.04 -1.66 8.92
N GLY A 36 12.61 -2.81 8.44
CA GLY A 36 11.30 -3.05 7.83
C GLY A 36 11.41 -3.81 6.51
N ASP A 37 10.26 -4.16 5.93
CA ASP A 37 10.22 -4.84 4.63
C ASP A 37 10.54 -3.87 3.47
N PRO A 38 11.58 -4.12 2.66
CA PRO A 38 12.02 -3.21 1.59
C PRO A 38 10.96 -2.98 0.50
N LEU A 39 9.99 -3.90 0.35
CA LEU A 39 8.88 -3.74 -0.58
C LEU A 39 7.94 -2.61 -0.17
N TYR A 40 7.82 -2.31 1.12
CA TYR A 40 6.89 -1.32 1.66
C TYR A 40 7.59 -0.07 2.19
N LEU A 41 8.93 -0.03 2.19
CA LEU A 41 9.71 1.10 2.69
C LEU A 41 9.49 2.37 1.87
N ALA A 42 9.26 3.48 2.59
CA ALA A 42 9.09 4.81 2.04
C ALA A 42 10.43 5.43 1.59
N PRO A 43 10.42 6.31 0.56
CA PRO A 43 11.65 6.91 0.02
C PRO A 43 12.45 7.73 1.04
N GLU A 44 11.79 8.36 2.02
CA GLU A 44 12.44 9.13 3.07
C GLU A 44 13.24 8.24 4.04
N LEU A 45 12.81 7.00 4.26
CA LEU A 45 13.51 6.06 5.13
C LEU A 45 14.79 5.55 4.48
N LEU A 46 14.73 5.29 3.17
CA LEU A 46 15.87 4.85 2.36
C LEU A 46 17.00 5.88 2.31
N ASN A 47 16.66 7.18 2.34
CA ASN A 47 17.63 8.27 2.14
C ASN A 47 18.03 8.98 3.45
N CYS A 48 17.06 9.34 4.29
CA CYS A 48 17.25 10.29 5.39
C CYS A 48 17.20 9.62 6.77
N ARG A 49 16.90 8.31 6.83
CA ARG A 49 16.87 7.46 8.04
C ARG A 49 16.07 8.02 9.22
N THR A 50 15.23 9.01 8.97
CA THR A 50 14.42 9.68 9.99
C THR A 50 13.01 9.18 9.86
N VAL A 51 12.50 8.61 10.96
CA VAL A 51 11.17 8.00 10.98
C VAL A 51 10.11 9.09 11.10
N HIS A 52 9.27 9.17 10.09
CA HIS A 52 8.09 10.05 10.04
C HIS A 52 6.82 9.23 9.88
N ARG A 53 5.69 9.77 10.37
CA ARG A 53 4.36 9.14 10.20
C ARG A 53 3.97 8.96 8.73
N SER A 54 4.49 9.80 7.82
CA SER A 54 4.29 9.66 6.37
C SER A 54 4.76 8.32 5.83
N ALA A 55 5.78 7.72 6.45
CA ALA A 55 6.32 6.44 6.01
C ALA A 55 5.30 5.31 6.21
N ASP A 56 4.58 5.28 7.34
CA ASP A 56 3.53 4.30 7.57
C ASP A 56 2.35 4.48 6.60
N VAL A 57 2.04 5.73 6.19
CA VAL A 57 1.03 6.03 5.16
C VAL A 57 1.45 5.48 3.79
N PHE A 58 2.72 5.62 3.42
CA PHE A 58 3.25 5.06 2.19
C PHE A 58 3.15 3.53 2.18
N SER A 59 3.60 2.87 3.25
CA SER A 59 3.53 1.41 3.41
C SER A 59 2.08 0.89 3.37
N LEU A 60 1.14 1.64 3.98
CA LEU A 60 -0.29 1.33 3.89
C LEU A 60 -0.82 1.42 2.46
N GLY A 61 -0.42 2.45 1.70
CA GLY A 61 -0.80 2.60 0.29
C GLY A 61 -0.33 1.43 -0.57
N LEU A 62 0.89 0.94 -0.34
CA LEU A 62 1.41 -0.25 -1.03
C LEU A 62 0.69 -1.53 -0.60
N SER A 63 0.34 -1.67 0.68
CA SER A 63 -0.49 -2.77 1.17
C SER A 63 -1.86 -2.81 0.47
N PHE A 64 -2.47 -1.64 0.26
CA PHE A 64 -3.74 -1.54 -0.45
C PHE A 64 -3.61 -1.90 -1.93
N LEU A 65 -2.56 -1.44 -2.61
CA LEU A 65 -2.27 -1.83 -3.99
C LEU A 65 -2.19 -3.34 -4.16
N GLU A 66 -1.47 -4.01 -3.25
CA GLU A 66 -1.30 -5.45 -3.33
C GLU A 66 -2.59 -6.22 -3.06
N VAL A 67 -3.35 -5.83 -2.02
CA VAL A 67 -4.54 -6.60 -1.63
C VAL A 67 -5.76 -6.25 -2.47
N ALA A 68 -6.01 -4.96 -2.73
CA ALA A 68 -7.21 -4.50 -3.43
C ALA A 68 -7.10 -4.64 -4.95
N TYR A 69 -5.91 -4.45 -5.51
CA TYR A 69 -5.68 -4.51 -6.96
C TYR A 69 -4.91 -5.76 -7.39
N LEU A 70 -4.61 -6.68 -6.46
CA LEU A 70 -3.77 -7.87 -6.71
C LEU A 70 -2.44 -7.50 -7.39
N TYR A 71 -1.95 -6.29 -7.11
CA TYR A 71 -0.80 -5.73 -7.79
C TYR A 71 0.47 -6.35 -7.23
N LYS A 72 1.23 -7.05 -8.07
CA LYS A 72 2.54 -7.58 -7.69
C LYS A 72 3.54 -6.43 -7.56
N LEU A 73 3.81 -6.03 -6.31
CA LEU A 73 4.77 -4.99 -6.02
C LEU A 73 6.15 -5.36 -6.60
N PRO A 74 6.79 -4.45 -7.36
CA PRO A 74 8.15 -4.69 -7.83
C PRO A 74 9.09 -4.66 -6.62
N SER A 75 10.09 -5.55 -6.59
CA SER A 75 11.15 -5.56 -5.58
C SER A 75 12.33 -4.66 -5.92
N GLU A 76 12.51 -4.35 -7.20
CA GLU A 76 13.64 -3.58 -7.72
C GLU A 76 13.31 -3.00 -9.11
N GLY A 77 14.25 -2.21 -9.65
CA GLY A 77 14.19 -1.69 -11.01
C GLY A 77 13.26 -0.50 -11.20
N ARG A 78 12.97 -0.15 -12.46
CA ARG A 78 12.31 1.12 -12.82
C ARG A 78 10.94 1.30 -12.17
N LYS A 79 10.08 0.27 -12.21
CA LYS A 79 8.74 0.33 -11.59
C LYS A 79 8.79 0.55 -10.08
N TRP A 80 9.81 -0.01 -9.41
CA TRP A 80 10.03 0.24 -7.98
C TRP A 80 10.34 1.71 -7.74
N HIS A 81 11.26 2.30 -8.52
CA HIS A 81 11.58 3.73 -8.44
C HIS A 81 10.40 4.63 -8.81
N ASP A 82 9.62 4.28 -9.84
CA ASP A 82 8.46 5.03 -10.31
C ASP A 82 7.45 5.25 -9.18
N ILE A 83 7.10 4.18 -8.44
CA ILE A 83 6.18 4.24 -7.29
C ILE A 83 6.72 5.17 -6.19
N ARG A 84 8.02 5.09 -5.88
CA ARG A 84 8.66 5.98 -4.88
C ARG A 84 8.82 7.41 -5.38
N GLY A 85 8.80 7.61 -6.70
CA GLY A 85 8.74 8.91 -7.36
C GLY A 85 7.33 9.46 -7.54
N GLY A 86 6.30 8.78 -7.00
CA GLY A 86 4.90 9.21 -7.08
C GLY A 86 4.15 8.78 -8.36
N HIS A 87 4.77 7.98 -9.23
CA HIS A 87 4.13 7.44 -10.42
C HIS A 87 3.47 6.10 -10.10
N LEU A 88 2.14 6.13 -9.95
CA LEU A 88 1.35 4.94 -9.65
C LEU A 88 1.13 4.07 -10.90
N PRO A 89 0.96 2.74 -10.74
CA PRO A 89 0.68 1.86 -11.86
C PRO A 89 -0.66 2.20 -12.53
N LEU A 90 -0.72 2.02 -13.86
CA LEU A 90 -1.87 2.42 -14.67
C LEU A 90 -3.21 1.78 -14.26
N VAL A 91 -3.16 0.63 -13.59
CA VAL A 91 -4.34 -0.05 -13.01
C VAL A 91 -5.14 0.85 -12.05
N LEU A 92 -4.50 1.88 -11.47
CA LEU A 92 -5.16 2.88 -10.63
C LEU A 92 -5.67 4.09 -11.41
N THR A 93 -5.16 4.32 -12.62
CA THR A 93 -5.50 5.48 -13.46
C THR A 93 -6.52 5.17 -14.53
N GLU A 94 -6.81 3.90 -14.79
CA GLU A 94 -7.92 3.47 -15.64
C GLU A 94 -9.23 3.67 -14.87
N GLN A 95 -10.00 4.69 -15.27
CA GLN A 95 -11.39 4.80 -14.84
C GLN A 95 -12.16 3.62 -15.46
N PRO A 96 -13.01 2.91 -14.72
CA PRO A 96 -13.90 1.93 -15.33
C PRO A 96 -14.74 2.66 -16.39
N ASP A 97 -14.72 2.13 -17.62
CA ASP A 97 -15.51 2.69 -18.71
C ASP A 97 -16.98 2.83 -18.28
N GLU A 98 -17.48 4.06 -18.17
CA GLU A 98 -18.89 4.38 -17.86
C GLU A 98 -19.89 3.84 -18.91
N GLN A 99 -19.41 3.09 -19.91
CA GLN A 99 -20.17 2.62 -21.06
C GLN A 99 -20.79 1.22 -20.86
N GLU A 100 -20.39 0.45 -19.84
CA GLU A 100 -20.94 -0.91 -19.60
C GLU A 100 -22.27 -0.91 -18.80
N GLY A 101 -22.93 0.24 -18.69
CA GLY A 101 -24.21 0.39 -17.98
C GLY A 101 -25.47 0.50 -18.86
N ARG A 102 -25.35 0.47 -20.20
CA ARG A 102 -26.47 0.77 -21.11
C ARG A 102 -26.95 -0.36 -22.03
N SER A 103 -26.38 -1.57 -21.95
CA SER A 103 -26.78 -2.68 -22.85
C SER A 103 -27.31 -3.95 -22.15
N GLY A 104 -27.38 -3.95 -20.82
CA GLY A 104 -27.90 -5.09 -20.04
C GLY A 104 -29.34 -4.87 -19.59
N ARG A 105 -30.26 -5.61 -20.20
CA ARG A 105 -31.65 -5.90 -19.80
C ARG A 105 -31.89 -5.90 -18.26
N TRP A 106 -32.31 -4.77 -17.70
CA TRP A 106 -32.78 -4.62 -16.29
C TRP A 106 -34.23 -4.12 -16.20
N GLN A 107 -35.13 -4.56 -17.09
CA GLN A 107 -36.56 -4.21 -17.04
C GLN A 107 -37.49 -5.38 -16.66
N GLU A 108 -36.99 -6.54 -16.24
CA GLU A 108 -37.84 -7.71 -15.90
C GLU A 108 -38.03 -7.98 -14.40
N PHE A 109 -37.59 -7.09 -13.50
CA PHE A 109 -37.76 -7.28 -12.04
C PHE A 109 -38.22 -6.03 -11.28
N VAL A 110 -39.26 -5.34 -11.77
CA VAL A 110 -40.11 -4.48 -10.94
C VAL A 110 -41.57 -4.79 -11.22
#